data_AF-A0A7J3JE95-F1
#
_entry.id   AF-A0A7J3JE95-F1
#
_cell.length_a   1.000
_cell.length_b   1.000
_cell.length_c   1.000
_cell.angle_alpha   90.00
_cell.angle_beta   90.00
_cell.angle_gamma   90.00
#
_symmetry.space_group_name_H-M   'P 1'
#
loop_
_entity.id
_entity.type
_entity.pdbx_description
1 polymer ?
#
loop_
_entity_poly.entity_id
_entity_poly.type
_entity_poly.pdbx_seq_one_letter_code
_entity_poly.pdbx_strand_id
1 'polypeptide(L)'
;MNFELKITKADILTMVLLSVLFFGIASWNVGRIDSPTTDWETTQQASFYVDLGSVQQVQNVILWVKMGNASAQVFSGDPDAWNSLGNFSLQDRATDYQVQKTLPVNSNTRYLRFDIVAVTFDSRPNFSNWGVTNPTDKDPSPYIQITEIGLSDPNNQQVPIVSVSGLNGTDATINNLVDEQSSLEIPPTYMSKMYFDEVYFARAAEDYVNHVFPLERTHPPLGKLIQSLGIVAFGETPFGWRIMGVIFGTLMVPLMYLLGKKLFGTWIGGFSAAFLFTFDFMHFTMARIGTVDTYVVFFSLLSQLFFLVYFTNVIKKGWKETSVLPLLLAVVFFALGFSTKWFILWGTAGLLALLVAVRLREVLRLKGSLSDKYVAFFAHPFLLLLGCIGVVAAIYFATYIPEMLMGNFPMTIL
;
A
#
# COMPACT_ATOMS: atom_id res chain seq x y z
N MET A 1 7.38 -34.41 4.19
CA MET A 1 6.83 -33.97 5.49
C MET A 1 5.32 -33.85 5.35
N ASN A 2 4.54 -34.70 6.03
CA ASN A 2 3.10 -34.81 5.76
C ASN A 2 2.31 -34.00 6.80
N PHE A 3 1.86 -32.78 6.45
CA PHE A 3 1.02 -31.92 7.32
C PHE A 3 -0.41 -32.48 7.55
N GLU A 4 -0.62 -33.75 7.23
CA GLU A 4 -1.93 -34.44 7.22
C GLU A 4 -3.00 -33.74 6.36
N LEU A 5 -2.57 -32.93 5.39
CA LEU A 5 -3.42 -32.38 4.35
C LEU A 5 -3.41 -33.36 3.19
N LYS A 6 -4.39 -34.26 3.14
CA LYS A 6 -4.55 -35.15 1.99
C LYS A 6 -5.04 -34.34 0.79
N ILE A 7 -4.07 -33.92 -0.05
CA ILE A 7 -4.34 -33.17 -1.27
C ILE A 7 -4.44 -34.13 -2.47
N THR A 8 -5.57 -34.06 -3.17
CA THR A 8 -5.90 -34.82 -4.36
C THR A 8 -5.69 -33.96 -5.61
N LYS A 9 -5.66 -34.58 -6.80
CA LYS A 9 -5.62 -33.84 -8.07
C LYS A 9 -6.82 -32.90 -8.24
N ALA A 10 -7.99 -33.31 -7.75
CA ALA A 10 -9.21 -32.49 -7.80
C ALA A 10 -9.07 -31.22 -6.94
N ASP A 11 -8.45 -31.31 -5.77
CA ASP A 11 -8.20 -30.15 -4.92
C ASP A 11 -7.29 -29.13 -5.63
N ILE A 12 -6.19 -29.62 -6.23
CA ILE A 12 -5.23 -28.78 -6.95
C ILE A 12 -5.93 -28.07 -8.11
N LEU A 13 -6.71 -28.82 -8.89
CA LEU A 13 -7.49 -28.27 -9.99
C LEU A 13 -8.45 -27.17 -9.50
N THR A 14 -9.19 -27.41 -8.41
CA THR A 14 -10.09 -26.41 -7.81
C THR A 14 -9.34 -25.15 -7.41
N MET A 15 -8.23 -25.28 -6.67
CA MET A 15 -7.43 -24.13 -6.23
C MET A 15 -6.90 -23.33 -7.42
N VAL A 16 -6.34 -24.00 -8.43
CA VAL A 16 -5.79 -23.34 -9.63
C VAL A 16 -6.89 -22.62 -10.42
N LEU A 17 -8.03 -23.27 -10.66
CA LEU A 17 -9.12 -22.65 -11.43
C LEU A 17 -9.67 -21.40 -10.73
N LEU A 18 -9.90 -21.46 -9.42
CA LEU A 18 -10.37 -20.30 -8.65
C LEU A 18 -9.32 -19.19 -8.60
N SER A 19 -8.05 -19.52 -8.41
CA SER A 19 -6.97 -18.52 -8.44
C SER A 19 -6.81 -17.85 -9.80
N VAL A 20 -6.84 -18.61 -10.89
CA VAL A 20 -6.77 -18.05 -12.26
C VAL A 20 -7.96 -17.14 -12.53
N LEU A 21 -9.17 -17.56 -12.13
CA LEU A 21 -10.37 -16.75 -12.26
C LEU A 21 -10.26 -15.45 -11.46
N PHE A 22 -9.89 -15.55 -10.18
CA PHE A 22 -9.72 -14.38 -9.32
C PHE A 22 -8.68 -13.42 -9.89
N PHE A 23 -7.48 -13.92 -10.21
CA PHE A 23 -6.40 -13.11 -10.75
C PHE A 23 -6.81 -12.43 -12.06
N GLY A 24 -7.45 -13.17 -12.97
CA GLY A 24 -7.90 -12.63 -14.25
C GLY A 24 -8.88 -11.46 -14.09
N ILE A 25 -9.81 -11.55 -13.14
CA ILE A 25 -10.78 -10.47 -12.87
C ILE A 25 -10.14 -9.34 -12.05
N ALA A 26 -9.31 -9.66 -11.04
CA ALA A 26 -8.73 -8.67 -10.14
C ALA A 26 -7.58 -7.86 -10.75
N SER A 27 -6.83 -8.45 -11.68
CA SER A 27 -5.76 -7.75 -12.42
C SER A 27 -6.31 -6.90 -13.58
N TRP A 28 -7.55 -7.14 -14.00
CA TRP A 28 -8.18 -6.38 -15.07
C TRP A 28 -8.41 -4.92 -14.67
N ASN A 29 -7.83 -3.99 -15.42
CA ASN A 29 -7.91 -2.55 -15.16
C ASN A 29 -7.62 -2.21 -13.69
N VAL A 30 -6.53 -2.74 -13.13
CA VAL A 30 -6.13 -2.41 -11.76
C VAL A 30 -5.46 -1.03 -11.66
N GLY A 31 -4.88 -0.54 -12.74
CA GLY A 31 -4.28 0.79 -12.87
C GLY A 31 -3.60 0.94 -14.23
N ARG A 32 -3.26 2.18 -14.60
CA ARG A 32 -2.39 2.43 -15.76
C ARG A 32 -0.97 1.97 -15.47
N ILE A 33 -0.31 1.49 -16.52
CA ILE A 33 1.11 1.06 -16.50
C ILE A 33 2.04 2.24 -16.86
N ASP A 34 1.46 3.33 -17.36
CA ASP A 34 2.10 4.59 -17.65
C ASP A 34 1.49 5.69 -16.75
N SER A 35 2.36 6.53 -16.21
CA SER A 35 2.02 7.71 -15.42
C SER A 35 3.17 8.71 -15.59
N PRO A 36 2.92 10.03 -15.48
CA PRO A 36 4.01 10.98 -15.41
C PRO A 36 4.92 10.69 -14.21
N THR A 37 6.23 10.83 -14.42
CA THR A 37 7.30 10.57 -13.45
C THR A 37 8.36 11.67 -13.41
N THR A 38 8.49 12.50 -14.44
CA THR A 38 9.45 13.61 -14.46
C THR A 38 8.89 14.83 -13.75
N ASP A 39 9.66 15.40 -12.83
CA ASP A 39 9.16 16.47 -11.99
C ASP A 39 9.77 17.83 -12.37
N TRP A 40 8.94 18.86 -12.41
CA TRP A 40 9.35 20.25 -12.30
C TRP A 40 9.15 20.75 -10.87
N GLU A 41 10.14 21.43 -10.30
CA GLU A 41 10.11 21.90 -8.92
C GLU A 41 10.47 23.39 -8.82
N THR A 42 9.84 24.07 -7.85
CA THR A 42 10.24 25.44 -7.50
C THR A 42 10.01 25.73 -6.02
N THR A 43 10.90 26.54 -5.45
CA THR A 43 10.79 27.11 -4.09
C THR A 43 10.45 28.61 -4.12
N GLN A 44 10.36 29.20 -5.32
CA GLN A 44 10.16 30.62 -5.53
C GLN A 44 9.01 30.86 -6.52
N GLN A 45 8.70 32.13 -6.79
CA GLN A 45 7.78 32.48 -7.86
C GLN A 45 8.37 32.10 -9.21
N ALA A 46 7.59 31.36 -10.01
CA ALA A 46 7.92 31.00 -11.37
C ALA A 46 6.79 31.37 -12.31
N SER A 47 7.14 31.87 -13.50
CA SER A 47 6.18 32.26 -14.52
C SER A 47 6.56 31.57 -15.83
N PHE A 48 5.59 30.93 -16.46
CA PHE A 48 5.77 30.24 -17.74
C PHE A 48 4.47 30.23 -18.53
N TYR A 49 4.54 29.91 -19.81
CA TYR A 49 3.36 29.69 -20.63
C TYR A 49 3.52 28.47 -21.52
N VAL A 50 2.39 27.89 -21.90
CA VAL A 50 2.29 26.77 -22.84
C VAL A 50 1.69 27.25 -24.16
N ASP A 51 2.19 26.71 -25.27
CA ASP A 51 1.67 26.92 -26.63
C ASP A 51 0.91 25.65 -27.07
N LEU A 52 -0.33 25.83 -27.52
CA LEU A 52 -1.18 24.76 -28.07
C LEU A 52 -1.01 24.59 -29.58
N GLY A 53 -0.15 25.40 -30.21
CA GLY A 53 0.13 25.45 -31.65
C GLY A 53 -0.97 26.11 -32.49
N SER A 54 -2.20 26.12 -31.99
CA SER A 54 -3.39 26.74 -32.60
C SER A 54 -4.39 27.16 -31.54
N VAL A 55 -5.37 27.98 -31.90
CA VAL A 55 -6.46 28.37 -30.99
C VAL A 55 -7.33 27.14 -30.72
N GLN A 56 -7.47 26.78 -29.45
CA GLN A 56 -8.23 25.63 -28.97
C GLN A 56 -9.17 26.04 -27.83
N GLN A 57 -10.31 25.35 -27.70
CA GLN A 57 -11.21 25.53 -26.56
C GLN A 57 -10.70 24.71 -25.37
N VAL A 58 -10.24 25.39 -24.32
CA VAL A 58 -9.80 24.76 -23.07
C VAL A 58 -10.85 24.97 -22.00
N GLN A 59 -11.41 23.88 -21.49
CA GLN A 59 -12.37 23.88 -20.38
C GLN A 59 -11.65 23.87 -19.04
N ASN A 60 -10.70 22.95 -18.85
CA ASN A 60 -9.96 22.79 -17.61
C ASN A 60 -8.45 22.66 -17.84
N VAL A 61 -7.68 23.21 -16.92
CA VAL A 61 -6.27 22.84 -16.70
C VAL A 61 -6.24 21.83 -15.57
N ILE A 62 -5.42 20.78 -15.67
CA ILE A 62 -5.25 19.77 -14.64
C ILE A 62 -3.76 19.68 -14.32
N LEU A 63 -3.39 19.96 -13.08
CA LEU A 63 -1.99 19.91 -12.63
C LEU A 63 -1.77 18.66 -11.80
N TRP A 64 -0.79 17.82 -12.17
CA TRP A 64 -0.34 16.68 -11.38
C TRP A 64 0.65 17.16 -10.35
N VAL A 65 0.15 17.51 -9.16
CA VAL A 65 0.98 17.98 -8.05
C VAL A 65 1.48 16.76 -7.28
N LYS A 66 2.77 16.44 -7.41
CA LYS A 66 3.40 15.34 -6.65
C LYS A 66 3.46 15.67 -5.17
N MET A 67 4.00 16.83 -4.83
CA MET A 67 4.16 17.27 -3.44
C MET A 67 4.28 18.80 -3.36
N GLY A 68 3.97 19.39 -2.21
CA GLY A 68 4.16 20.81 -1.98
C GLY A 68 2.89 21.64 -2.16
N ASN A 69 2.95 22.93 -1.83
CA ASN A 69 1.81 23.82 -1.91
C ASN A 69 2.16 25.09 -2.70
N ALA A 70 1.21 25.57 -3.50
CA ALA A 70 1.37 26.79 -4.29
C ALA A 70 0.02 27.45 -4.60
N SER A 71 0.06 28.76 -4.84
CA SER A 71 -1.00 29.45 -5.56
C SER A 71 -0.64 29.55 -7.04
N ALA A 72 -1.60 29.29 -7.92
CA ALA A 72 -1.45 29.39 -9.35
C ALA A 72 -2.41 30.43 -9.93
N GLN A 73 -1.87 31.52 -10.46
CA GLN A 73 -2.64 32.43 -11.29
C GLN A 73 -2.54 32.01 -12.75
N VAL A 74 -3.69 31.85 -13.39
CA VAL A 74 -3.79 31.37 -14.79
C VAL A 74 -4.28 32.50 -15.67
N PHE A 75 -3.69 32.63 -16.85
CA PHE A 75 -4.04 33.64 -17.85
C PHE A 75 -4.19 32.99 -19.24
N SER A 76 -4.96 33.63 -20.11
CA SER A 76 -5.02 33.30 -21.54
C SER A 76 -4.81 34.54 -22.40
N GLY A 77 -4.39 34.35 -23.64
CA GLY A 77 -4.15 35.45 -24.57
C GLY A 77 -2.94 35.19 -25.44
N ASP A 78 -2.13 36.22 -25.63
CA ASP A 78 -0.88 36.19 -26.38
C ASP A 78 0.30 36.53 -25.46
N PRO A 79 1.54 36.14 -25.81
CA PRO A 79 2.74 36.47 -25.04
C PRO A 79 2.87 37.95 -24.66
N ASP A 80 2.34 38.85 -25.50
CA ASP A 80 2.37 40.30 -25.31
C ASP A 80 1.11 40.86 -24.62
N ALA A 81 0.03 40.08 -24.46
CA ALA A 81 -1.26 40.53 -23.92
C ALA A 81 -2.03 39.39 -23.22
N TRP A 82 -2.08 39.44 -21.89
CA TRP A 82 -2.66 38.39 -21.04
C TRP A 82 -3.96 38.84 -20.35
N ASN A 83 -4.96 37.97 -20.36
CA ASN A 83 -6.21 38.12 -19.61
C ASN A 83 -6.24 37.12 -18.45
N SER A 84 -6.48 37.60 -17.23
CA SER A 84 -6.53 36.73 -16.05
C SER A 84 -7.79 35.86 -16.07
N LEU A 85 -7.60 34.55 -15.91
CA LEU A 85 -8.67 33.55 -15.84
C LEU A 85 -9.05 33.20 -14.39
N GLY A 86 -8.09 33.28 -13.46
CA GLY A 86 -8.35 33.04 -12.05
C GLY A 86 -7.08 32.80 -11.24
N ASN A 87 -7.21 32.76 -9.91
CA ASN A 87 -6.17 32.35 -8.98
C ASN A 87 -6.66 31.13 -8.19
N PHE A 88 -5.84 30.08 -8.13
CA PHE A 88 -6.23 28.78 -7.60
C PHE A 88 -5.22 28.28 -6.57
N SER A 89 -5.70 27.55 -5.55
CA SER A 89 -4.85 26.81 -4.62
C SER A 89 -4.53 25.43 -5.19
N LEU A 90 -3.25 25.08 -5.30
CA LEU A 90 -2.82 23.79 -5.86
C LEU A 90 -2.86 22.64 -4.86
N GLN A 91 -2.90 22.92 -3.56
CA GLN A 91 -3.26 21.94 -2.54
C GLN A 91 -4.23 22.54 -1.52
N ASP A 92 -5.19 21.72 -1.07
CA ASP A 92 -6.16 22.10 -0.03
C ASP A 92 -5.73 21.58 1.36
N ARG A 93 -4.88 20.54 1.41
CA ARG A 93 -4.26 20.00 2.63
C ARG A 93 -2.76 19.88 2.42
N ALA A 94 -1.98 20.46 3.33
CA ALA A 94 -0.52 20.55 3.24
C ALA A 94 0.24 19.20 3.35
N THR A 95 -0.46 18.06 3.27
CA THR A 95 0.13 16.71 3.40
C THR A 95 -0.17 15.81 2.22
N ASP A 96 -1.06 16.23 1.31
CA ASP A 96 -1.53 15.37 0.22
C ASP A 96 -0.39 15.11 -0.79
N TYR A 97 -0.42 13.93 -1.41
CA TYR A 97 0.61 13.43 -2.31
C TYR A 97 -0.01 12.96 -3.63
N GLN A 98 0.66 13.25 -4.76
CA GLN A 98 0.18 12.97 -6.12
C GLN A 98 -1.29 13.34 -6.34
N VAL A 99 -1.61 14.62 -6.09
CA VAL A 99 -2.94 15.18 -6.27
C VAL A 99 -3.08 15.78 -7.66
N GLN A 100 -4.14 15.40 -8.37
CA GLN A 100 -4.55 16.10 -9.59
C GLN A 100 -5.46 17.26 -9.23
N LYS A 101 -5.00 18.49 -9.49
CA LYS A 101 -5.81 19.71 -9.27
C LYS A 101 -6.42 20.19 -10.57
N THR A 102 -7.74 20.12 -10.66
CA THR A 102 -8.50 20.66 -11.80
C THR A 102 -8.84 22.14 -11.58
N LEU A 103 -8.42 22.98 -12.52
CA LEU A 103 -8.63 24.42 -12.57
C LEU A 103 -9.58 24.75 -13.73
N PRO A 104 -10.84 25.14 -13.47
CA PRO A 104 -11.77 25.53 -14.53
C PRO A 104 -11.36 26.88 -15.11
N VAL A 105 -11.13 26.93 -16.43
CA VAL A 105 -10.66 28.15 -17.12
C VAL A 105 -11.60 28.63 -18.22
N ASN A 106 -12.30 27.72 -18.90
CA ASN A 106 -13.25 27.99 -19.98
C ASN A 106 -12.81 29.12 -20.95
N SER A 107 -11.73 28.88 -21.69
CA SER A 107 -11.13 29.89 -22.57
C SER A 107 -10.84 29.32 -23.95
N ASN A 108 -11.12 30.11 -25.00
CA ASN A 108 -10.71 29.82 -26.37
C ASN A 108 -9.39 30.53 -26.65
N THR A 109 -8.27 29.81 -26.61
CA THR A 109 -6.94 30.42 -26.65
C THR A 109 -5.90 29.52 -27.29
N ARG A 110 -4.79 30.11 -27.74
CA ARG A 110 -3.59 29.39 -28.17
C ARG A 110 -2.56 29.28 -27.05
N TYR A 111 -2.52 30.25 -26.14
CA TYR A 111 -1.53 30.30 -25.07
C TYR A 111 -2.18 30.38 -23.70
N LEU A 112 -1.67 29.58 -22.76
CA LEU A 112 -2.00 29.68 -21.35
C LEU A 112 -0.75 30.01 -20.57
N ARG A 113 -0.81 31.06 -19.75
CA ARG A 113 0.28 31.43 -18.84
C ARG A 113 -0.08 31.05 -17.41
N PHE A 114 0.94 30.62 -16.67
CA PHE A 114 0.89 30.24 -15.28
C PHE A 114 1.90 31.08 -14.50
N ASP A 115 1.42 31.74 -13.46
CA ASP A 115 2.27 32.31 -12.41
C ASP A 115 2.09 31.46 -11.16
N ILE A 116 3.10 30.64 -10.86
CA ILE A 116 3.13 29.73 -9.72
C ILE A 116 3.93 30.38 -8.60
N VAL A 117 3.31 30.51 -7.43
CA VAL A 117 3.97 31.00 -6.22
C VAL A 117 3.94 29.89 -5.19
N ALA A 118 5.10 29.30 -4.92
CA ALA A 118 5.26 28.31 -3.85
C ALA A 118 4.87 28.94 -2.51
N VAL A 119 4.06 28.22 -1.74
CA VAL A 119 3.62 28.60 -0.40
C VAL A 119 4.31 27.67 0.60
N THR A 120 4.59 28.16 1.81
CA THR A 120 5.19 27.36 2.87
C THR A 120 4.47 26.02 3.00
N PHE A 121 5.20 24.97 2.69
CA PHE A 121 4.77 23.60 2.75
C PHE A 121 5.43 22.93 3.94
N ASP A 122 4.64 22.15 4.65
CA ASP A 122 5.10 21.39 5.79
C ASP A 122 4.85 19.91 5.49
N SER A 123 5.92 19.20 5.13
CA SER A 123 5.83 17.76 4.89
C SER A 123 5.50 16.96 6.15
N ARG A 124 5.48 17.57 7.36
CA ARG A 124 5.10 16.89 8.59
C ARG A 124 3.64 16.45 8.50
N PRO A 125 3.35 15.15 8.64
CA PRO A 125 1.98 14.71 8.82
C PRO A 125 1.37 15.38 10.05
N ASN A 126 0.29 16.15 9.88
CA ASN A 126 -0.37 16.81 10.98
C ASN A 126 -1.27 15.81 11.74
N PHE A 127 -0.66 14.92 12.52
CA PHE A 127 -1.35 14.02 13.44
C PHE A 127 -1.69 14.70 14.78
N SER A 128 -1.76 16.05 14.84
CA SER A 128 -2.10 16.79 16.08
C SER A 128 -3.42 16.32 16.72
N ASN A 129 -4.39 15.92 15.90
CA ASN A 129 -5.66 15.35 16.36
C ASN A 129 -5.52 14.00 17.08
N TRP A 130 -4.36 13.33 16.95
CA TRP A 130 -4.06 12.02 17.52
C TRP A 130 -2.94 12.09 18.58
N GLY A 131 -2.47 13.30 18.93
CA GLY A 131 -1.42 13.51 19.94
C GLY A 131 -0.03 13.02 19.51
N VAL A 132 0.17 12.71 18.23
CA VAL A 132 1.46 12.25 17.69
C VAL A 132 2.08 13.42 16.93
N THR A 133 3.22 13.94 17.40
CA THR A 133 4.04 14.84 16.60
C THR A 133 5.05 13.99 15.85
N ASN A 134 4.96 13.97 14.53
CA ASN A 134 5.92 13.27 13.68
C ASN A 134 7.04 14.26 13.33
N PRO A 135 8.23 14.18 13.95
CA PRO A 135 9.35 15.04 13.56
C PRO A 135 9.83 14.61 12.17
N THR A 136 9.85 15.53 11.23
CA THR A 136 10.57 15.41 9.95
C THR A 136 11.81 16.26 9.99
N ASP A 137 12.82 15.91 9.19
CA ASP A 137 14.15 16.56 9.22
C ASP A 137 14.21 17.91 8.49
N LYS A 138 13.10 18.38 7.90
CA LYS A 138 13.03 19.63 7.14
C LYS A 138 12.06 20.63 7.78
N ASP A 139 12.55 21.84 8.02
CA ASP A 139 11.72 22.97 8.44
C ASP A 139 10.71 23.33 7.33
N PRO A 140 9.50 23.79 7.70
CA PRO A 140 8.52 24.25 6.72
C PRO A 140 9.11 25.33 5.82
N SER A 141 9.03 25.13 4.51
CA SER A 141 9.60 26.03 3.51
C SER A 141 8.72 26.07 2.25
N PRO A 142 8.73 27.17 1.48
CA PRO A 142 8.01 27.22 0.21
C PRO A 142 8.53 26.18 -0.76
N TYR A 143 7.64 25.30 -1.23
CA TYR A 143 8.01 24.20 -2.13
C TYR A 143 6.78 23.70 -2.89
N ILE A 144 6.94 23.46 -4.19
CA ILE A 144 5.97 22.76 -5.03
C ILE A 144 6.71 21.91 -6.06
N GLN A 145 6.16 20.74 -6.32
CA GLN A 145 6.60 19.78 -7.32
C GLN A 145 5.39 19.38 -8.18
N ILE A 146 5.49 19.65 -9.48
CA ILE A 146 4.46 19.36 -10.47
C ILE A 146 5.07 18.43 -11.51
N THR A 147 4.45 17.28 -11.70
CA THR A 147 4.94 16.26 -12.62
C THR A 147 4.45 16.53 -14.05
N GLU A 148 3.24 17.08 -14.23
CA GLU A 148 2.69 17.22 -15.59
C GLU A 148 1.49 18.21 -15.62
N ILE A 149 1.27 18.85 -16.77
CA ILE A 149 0.12 19.73 -17.03
C ILE A 149 -0.80 19.12 -18.08
N GLY A 150 -1.99 18.69 -17.70
CA GLY A 150 -3.03 18.27 -18.65
C GLY A 150 -4.02 19.40 -18.98
N LEU A 151 -4.57 19.37 -20.19
CA LEU A 151 -5.65 20.27 -20.60
C LEU A 151 -6.84 19.45 -21.10
N SER A 152 -8.05 19.86 -20.77
CA SER A 152 -9.27 19.22 -21.27
C SER A 152 -10.15 20.21 -22.04
N ASP A 153 -10.80 19.75 -23.10
CA ASP A 153 -11.87 20.47 -23.79
C ASP A 153 -13.22 20.29 -23.05
N PRO A 154 -14.32 20.92 -23.51
CA PRO A 154 -15.65 20.74 -22.92
C PRO A 154 -16.23 19.32 -23.02
N ASN A 155 -15.67 18.47 -23.88
CA ASN A 155 -16.05 17.07 -24.06
C ASN A 155 -15.14 16.11 -23.26
N ASN A 156 -14.31 16.64 -22.36
CA ASN A 156 -13.30 15.93 -21.59
C ASN A 156 -12.25 15.19 -22.45
N GLN A 157 -11.96 15.68 -23.65
CA GLN A 157 -10.84 15.22 -24.47
C GLN A 157 -9.58 16.02 -24.15
N GLN A 158 -8.42 15.35 -24.21
CA GLN A 158 -7.14 16.01 -24.00
C GLN A 158 -6.86 17.03 -25.11
N VAL A 159 -6.47 18.24 -24.73
CA VAL A 159 -5.92 19.26 -25.65
C VAL A 159 -4.40 19.15 -25.58
N PRO A 160 -3.70 18.86 -26.69
CA PRO A 160 -2.26 18.66 -26.68
C PRO A 160 -1.52 19.98 -26.43
N ILE A 161 -0.49 19.92 -25.60
CA ILE A 161 0.47 21.01 -25.43
C ILE A 161 1.64 20.76 -26.38
N VAL A 162 1.99 21.77 -27.18
CA VAL A 162 3.08 21.68 -28.17
C VAL A 162 4.43 22.03 -27.55
N SER A 163 4.45 23.05 -26.68
CA SER A 163 5.69 23.48 -26.00
C SER A 163 5.39 24.30 -24.76
N VAL A 164 6.38 24.41 -23.88
CA VAL A 164 6.38 25.29 -22.71
C VAL A 164 7.56 26.27 -22.79
N SER A 165 7.38 27.47 -22.25
CA SER A 165 8.41 28.50 -22.24
C SER A 165 8.42 29.26 -20.92
N GLY A 166 9.58 29.33 -20.28
CA GLY A 166 9.80 30.12 -19.06
C GLY A 166 9.88 31.62 -19.36
N LEU A 167 9.27 32.43 -18.49
CA LEU A 167 9.29 33.89 -18.60
C LEU A 167 10.39 34.54 -17.74
N ASN A 168 10.83 33.87 -16.67
CA ASN A 168 11.81 34.39 -15.71
C ASN A 168 13.03 33.45 -15.62
N GLY A 169 13.97 33.59 -16.55
CA GLY A 169 15.24 32.86 -16.55
C GLY A 169 15.22 31.49 -17.26
N THR A 170 16.40 30.88 -17.38
CA THR A 170 16.55 29.52 -17.92
C THR A 170 16.34 28.50 -16.81
N ASP A 171 15.15 27.91 -16.78
CA ASP A 171 14.85 26.72 -16.00
C ASP A 171 15.06 25.48 -16.89
N ALA A 172 15.99 24.61 -16.50
CA ALA A 172 16.36 23.43 -17.28
C ALA A 172 15.30 22.32 -17.23
N THR A 173 14.44 22.30 -16.22
CA THR A 173 13.44 21.23 -16.01
C THR A 173 12.03 21.67 -16.36
N ILE A 174 11.82 22.89 -16.87
CA ILE A 174 10.50 23.39 -17.24
C ILE A 174 9.79 22.51 -18.28
N ASN A 175 10.55 21.84 -19.16
CA ASN A 175 9.99 20.91 -20.14
C ASN A 175 9.36 19.68 -19.50
N ASN A 176 9.73 19.33 -18.26
CA ASN A 176 9.12 18.23 -17.51
C ASN A 176 7.62 18.48 -17.24
N LEU A 177 7.13 19.72 -17.39
CA LEU A 177 5.71 20.03 -17.23
C LEU A 177 4.83 19.59 -18.41
N VAL A 178 5.44 19.13 -19.52
CA VAL A 178 4.76 18.83 -20.79
C VAL A 178 5.36 17.64 -21.56
N ASP A 179 6.33 16.91 -21.00
CA ASP A 179 7.11 15.89 -21.75
C ASP A 179 6.47 14.50 -21.77
N GLU A 180 5.52 14.22 -20.89
CA GLU A 180 4.86 12.92 -20.73
C GLU A 180 3.34 12.98 -21.04
N GLN A 181 2.90 13.95 -21.85
CA GLN A 181 1.49 14.18 -22.22
C GLN A 181 0.71 12.93 -22.64
N SER A 182 1.35 11.95 -23.28
CA SER A 182 0.71 10.70 -23.71
C SER A 182 0.33 9.76 -22.55
N SER A 183 0.97 9.91 -21.40
CA SER A 183 0.71 9.10 -20.19
C SER A 183 -0.51 9.59 -19.41
N LEU A 184 -1.00 10.79 -19.73
CA LEU A 184 -2.13 11.39 -19.04
C LEU A 184 -3.44 10.62 -19.28
N GLU A 185 -4.29 10.63 -18.25
CA GLU A 185 -5.70 10.26 -18.37
C GLU A 185 -6.52 11.49 -17.99
N ILE A 186 -7.31 11.98 -18.95
CA ILE A 186 -8.15 13.16 -18.79
C ILE A 186 -9.59 12.76 -19.08
N PRO A 187 -10.53 12.91 -18.12
CA PRO A 187 -10.29 13.35 -16.75
C PRO A 187 -9.65 12.22 -15.92
N PRO A 188 -8.94 12.54 -14.82
CA PRO A 188 -8.33 11.50 -14.01
C PRO A 188 -9.36 10.60 -13.33
N THR A 189 -9.15 9.29 -13.42
CA THR A 189 -9.98 8.27 -12.77
C THR A 189 -9.15 7.49 -11.76
N TYR A 190 -9.73 6.46 -11.13
CA TYR A 190 -8.97 5.54 -10.29
C TYR A 190 -7.78 4.90 -11.02
N MET A 191 -7.81 4.84 -12.37
CA MET A 191 -6.76 4.24 -13.19
C MET A 191 -5.45 5.04 -13.18
N SER A 192 -5.50 6.36 -12.96
CA SER A 192 -4.37 7.30 -13.07
C SER A 192 -4.03 8.02 -11.77
N LYS A 193 -4.77 7.76 -10.68
CA LYS A 193 -4.60 8.50 -9.42
C LYS A 193 -4.56 7.60 -8.20
N MET A 194 -3.86 8.06 -7.17
CA MET A 194 -3.99 7.52 -5.82
C MET A 194 -5.36 7.89 -5.24
N TYR A 195 -5.99 6.95 -4.54
CA TYR A 195 -7.23 7.22 -3.81
C TYR A 195 -7.24 6.47 -2.49
N PHE A 196 -8.12 6.91 -1.57
CA PHE A 196 -8.20 6.33 -0.23
C PHE A 196 -6.81 6.37 0.45
N ASP A 197 -6.41 5.31 1.15
CA ASP A 197 -5.13 5.25 1.86
C ASP A 197 -3.90 5.02 0.96
N GLU A 198 -4.06 4.94 -0.37
CA GLU A 198 -2.92 4.80 -1.30
C GLU A 198 -1.94 5.98 -1.18
N VAL A 199 -2.45 7.19 -0.92
CA VAL A 199 -1.64 8.40 -0.72
C VAL A 199 -0.62 8.28 0.43
N TYR A 200 -0.84 7.33 1.35
CA TYR A 200 0.08 7.03 2.44
C TYR A 200 0.95 5.81 2.13
N PHE A 201 0.33 4.70 1.74
CA PHE A 201 1.06 3.42 1.59
C PHE A 201 1.83 3.31 0.28
N ALA A 202 1.24 3.72 -0.85
CA ALA A 202 1.93 3.71 -2.13
C ALA A 202 3.05 4.75 -2.15
N ARG A 203 2.81 5.93 -1.56
CA ARG A 203 3.84 6.94 -1.32
C ARG A 203 5.01 6.38 -0.50
N ALA A 204 4.74 5.75 0.65
CA ALA A 204 5.81 5.20 1.47
C ALA A 204 6.57 4.07 0.76
N ALA A 205 5.89 3.30 -0.10
CA ALA A 205 6.53 2.31 -0.94
C ALA A 205 7.45 2.94 -1.99
N GLU A 206 7.05 4.06 -2.59
CA GLU A 206 7.88 4.88 -3.50
C GLU A 206 9.09 5.46 -2.76
N ASP A 207 8.90 6.01 -1.56
CA ASP A 207 9.99 6.53 -0.72
C ASP A 207 11.08 5.45 -0.51
N TYR A 208 10.70 4.21 -0.19
CA TYR A 208 11.66 3.10 -0.09
C TYR A 208 12.41 2.81 -1.39
N VAL A 209 11.75 2.89 -2.55
CA VAL A 209 12.39 2.69 -3.86
C VAL A 209 13.41 3.79 -4.14
N ASN A 210 13.08 5.03 -3.76
CA ASN A 210 13.92 6.21 -3.97
C ASN A 210 14.95 6.43 -2.85
N HIS A 211 15.10 5.49 -1.92
CA HIS A 211 15.98 5.62 -0.75
C HIS A 211 15.71 6.88 0.09
N VAL A 212 14.45 7.30 0.11
CA VAL A 212 13.92 8.37 0.93
C VAL A 212 13.27 7.76 2.17
N PHE A 213 13.48 8.40 3.31
CA PHE A 213 12.84 7.96 4.54
C PHE A 213 11.33 8.26 4.52
N PRO A 214 10.45 7.25 4.71
CA PRO A 214 9.02 7.43 4.51
C PRO A 214 8.38 8.25 5.64
N LEU A 215 7.46 9.14 5.26
CA LEU A 215 6.71 9.95 6.23
C LEU A 215 5.65 9.15 7.00
N GLU A 216 5.04 8.17 6.34
CA GLU A 216 4.03 7.30 6.93
C GLU A 216 4.70 6.20 7.78
N ARG A 217 4.66 6.38 9.11
CA ARG A 217 5.29 5.50 10.11
C ARG A 217 4.30 4.80 11.04
N THR A 218 3.00 4.99 10.84
CA THR A 218 1.94 4.44 11.71
C THR A 218 1.94 2.92 11.72
N HIS A 219 2.43 2.29 10.64
CA HIS A 219 2.52 0.85 10.50
C HIS A 219 3.93 0.35 10.16
N PRO A 220 4.29 -0.86 10.63
CA PRO A 220 5.53 -1.53 10.29
C PRO A 220 5.78 -1.68 8.77
N PRO A 221 7.04 -1.85 8.35
CA PRO A 221 7.46 -1.58 6.99
C PRO A 221 7.18 -2.72 5.99
N LEU A 222 6.96 -3.97 6.43
CA LEU A 222 6.91 -5.12 5.51
C LEU A 222 5.89 -4.97 4.39
N GLY A 223 4.70 -4.44 4.68
CA GLY A 223 3.66 -4.25 3.67
C GLY A 223 4.08 -3.27 2.57
N LYS A 224 4.71 -2.17 2.99
CA LYS A 224 5.23 -1.14 2.08
C LYS A 224 6.39 -1.70 1.26
N LEU A 225 7.30 -2.46 1.88
CA LEU A 225 8.41 -3.12 1.19
C LEU A 225 7.93 -4.14 0.14
N ILE A 226 6.86 -4.90 0.42
CA ILE A 226 6.23 -5.80 -0.57
C ILE A 226 5.66 -4.97 -1.73
N GLN A 227 4.99 -3.86 -1.43
CA GLN A 227 4.43 -2.96 -2.43
C GLN A 227 5.52 -2.29 -3.29
N SER A 228 6.67 -1.93 -2.70
CA SER A 228 7.84 -1.42 -3.41
C SER A 228 8.36 -2.39 -4.46
N LEU A 229 8.25 -3.72 -4.26
CA LEU A 229 8.62 -4.70 -5.28
C LEU A 229 7.79 -4.54 -6.57
N GLY A 230 6.52 -4.17 -6.43
CA GLY A 230 5.66 -3.89 -7.58
C GLY A 230 6.09 -2.62 -8.31
N ILE A 231 6.42 -1.56 -7.56
CA ILE A 231 6.94 -0.30 -8.13
C ILE A 231 8.29 -0.55 -8.84
N VAL A 232 9.21 -1.30 -8.25
CA VAL A 232 10.49 -1.66 -8.89
C VAL A 232 10.28 -2.44 -10.19
N ALA A 233 9.27 -3.32 -10.24
CA ALA A 233 9.01 -4.15 -11.41
C ALA A 233 8.26 -3.44 -12.54
N PHE A 234 7.39 -2.47 -12.22
CA PHE A 234 6.44 -1.89 -13.18
C PHE A 234 6.41 -0.35 -13.21
N GLY A 235 7.32 0.31 -12.49
CA GLY A 235 7.42 1.76 -12.37
C GLY A 235 6.50 2.37 -11.30
N GLU A 236 6.67 3.66 -11.08
CA GLU A 236 5.86 4.50 -10.18
C GLU A 236 4.48 4.77 -10.78
N THR A 237 3.70 3.71 -11.00
CA THR A 237 2.42 3.77 -11.69
C THR A 237 1.31 3.11 -10.88
N PRO A 238 0.03 3.49 -11.10
CA PRO A 238 -1.12 2.86 -10.45
C PRO A 238 -1.14 1.34 -10.55
N PHE A 239 -0.69 0.79 -11.68
CA PHE A 239 -0.50 -0.64 -11.80
C PHE A 239 0.60 -1.17 -10.86
N GLY A 240 1.77 -0.54 -10.87
CA GLY A 240 2.94 -0.97 -10.11
C GLY A 240 2.71 -1.06 -8.61
N TRP A 241 2.03 -0.09 -7.99
CA TRP A 241 1.76 -0.15 -6.55
C TRP A 241 0.52 -0.98 -6.17
N ARG A 242 -0.33 -1.41 -7.11
CA ARG A 242 -1.53 -2.25 -6.82
C ARG A 242 -1.34 -3.73 -7.12
N ILE A 243 -0.50 -4.09 -8.10
CA ILE A 243 -0.39 -5.48 -8.58
C ILE A 243 0.03 -6.47 -7.49
N MET A 244 0.87 -6.05 -6.54
CA MET A 244 1.28 -6.90 -5.42
C MET A 244 0.11 -7.26 -4.50
N GLY A 245 -0.86 -6.36 -4.32
CA GLY A 245 -2.12 -6.65 -3.64
C GLY A 245 -2.92 -7.74 -4.37
N VAL A 246 -3.02 -7.66 -5.69
CA VAL A 246 -3.74 -8.66 -6.51
C VAL A 246 -3.07 -10.03 -6.43
N ILE A 247 -1.74 -10.07 -6.49
CA ILE A 247 -0.96 -11.32 -6.37
C ILE A 247 -1.20 -11.96 -5.01
N PHE A 248 -1.03 -11.21 -3.93
CA PHE A 248 -1.22 -11.74 -2.58
C PHE A 248 -2.67 -12.12 -2.31
N GLY A 249 -3.63 -11.35 -2.80
CA GLY A 249 -5.05 -11.69 -2.75
C GLY A 249 -5.35 -13.02 -3.47
N THR A 250 -4.77 -13.21 -4.66
CA THR A 250 -4.89 -14.48 -5.40
C THR A 250 -4.31 -15.67 -4.63
N LEU A 251 -3.17 -15.48 -3.97
CA LEU A 251 -2.52 -16.51 -3.16
C LEU A 251 -3.32 -16.86 -1.90
N MET A 252 -4.24 -16.01 -1.43
CA MET A 252 -5.15 -16.35 -0.34
C MET A 252 -6.20 -17.38 -0.74
N VAL A 253 -6.61 -17.44 -2.01
CA VAL A 253 -7.62 -18.40 -2.50
C VAL A 253 -7.26 -19.86 -2.18
N PRO A 254 -6.06 -20.38 -2.53
CA PRO A 254 -5.67 -21.74 -2.16
C PRO A 254 -5.50 -21.89 -0.65
N LEU A 255 -5.06 -20.85 0.08
CA LEU A 255 -4.96 -20.91 1.54
C LEU A 255 -6.33 -21.08 2.20
N MET A 256 -7.34 -20.37 1.69
CA MET A 256 -8.71 -20.49 2.17
C MET A 256 -9.29 -21.87 1.85
N TYR A 257 -8.96 -22.44 0.69
CA TYR A 257 -9.28 -23.83 0.38
C TYR A 257 -8.69 -24.80 1.41
N LEU A 258 -7.39 -24.67 1.70
CA LEU A 258 -6.68 -25.53 2.64
C LEU A 258 -7.23 -25.39 4.06
N LEU A 259 -7.57 -24.18 4.49
CA LEU A 259 -8.22 -23.92 5.77
C LEU A 259 -9.59 -24.61 5.86
N GLY A 260 -10.47 -24.37 4.89
CA GLY A 260 -11.79 -25.01 4.84
C GLY A 260 -11.68 -26.53 4.82
N LYS A 261 -10.78 -27.09 4.00
CA LYS A 261 -10.56 -28.52 3.92
C LYS A 261 -10.03 -29.10 5.23
N LYS A 262 -9.13 -28.40 5.93
CA LYS A 262 -8.60 -28.86 7.23
C LYS A 262 -9.67 -28.81 8.32
N LEU A 263 -10.52 -27.79 8.32
CA LEU A 263 -11.61 -27.62 9.29
C LEU A 263 -12.69 -28.69 9.12
N PHE A 264 -13.16 -28.90 7.90
CA PHE A 264 -14.29 -29.79 7.62
C PHE A 264 -13.89 -31.21 7.22
N GLY A 265 -12.61 -31.46 6.90
CA GLY A 265 -12.09 -32.76 6.50
C GLY A 265 -12.56 -33.25 5.12
N THR A 266 -13.22 -32.42 4.33
CA THR A 266 -13.86 -32.80 3.06
C THR A 266 -13.44 -31.87 1.91
N TRP A 267 -13.54 -32.37 0.68
CA TRP A 267 -13.34 -31.55 -0.52
C TRP A 267 -14.33 -30.38 -0.58
N ILE A 268 -15.61 -30.65 -0.26
CA ILE A 268 -16.67 -29.63 -0.29
C ILE A 268 -16.40 -28.50 0.71
N GLY A 269 -15.87 -28.81 1.90
CA GLY A 269 -15.50 -27.79 2.88
C GLY A 269 -14.39 -26.85 2.38
N GLY A 270 -13.39 -27.39 1.67
CA GLY A 270 -12.37 -26.57 1.02
C GLY A 270 -12.92 -25.77 -0.15
N PHE A 271 -13.71 -26.42 -1.01
CA PHE A 271 -14.35 -25.77 -2.16
C PHE A 271 -15.24 -24.62 -1.73
N SER A 272 -16.19 -24.84 -0.81
CA SER A 272 -17.13 -23.80 -0.38
C SER A 272 -16.41 -22.61 0.27
N ALA A 273 -15.38 -22.86 1.08
CA ALA A 273 -14.58 -21.80 1.69
C ALA A 273 -13.86 -20.94 0.65
N ALA A 274 -13.15 -21.58 -0.29
CA ALA A 274 -12.43 -20.88 -1.35
C ALA A 274 -13.37 -20.20 -2.35
N PHE A 275 -14.49 -20.83 -2.69
CA PHE A 275 -15.50 -20.29 -3.59
C PHE A 275 -16.09 -19.00 -3.02
N LEU A 276 -16.60 -19.05 -1.78
CA LEU A 276 -17.16 -17.85 -1.14
C LEU A 276 -16.13 -16.73 -1.03
N PHE A 277 -14.88 -17.06 -0.69
CA PHE A 277 -13.80 -16.09 -0.59
C PHE A 277 -13.40 -15.49 -1.94
N THR A 278 -13.37 -16.29 -3.01
CA THR A 278 -13.07 -15.83 -4.38
C THR A 278 -14.07 -14.79 -4.88
N PHE A 279 -15.34 -14.94 -4.48
CA PHE A 279 -16.43 -14.04 -4.88
C PHE A 279 -16.84 -13.06 -3.77
N ASP A 280 -16.00 -12.87 -2.75
CA ASP A 280 -16.24 -11.88 -1.71
C ASP A 280 -15.85 -10.47 -2.19
N PHE A 281 -16.78 -9.53 -2.09
CA PHE A 281 -16.58 -8.16 -2.56
C PHE A 281 -15.50 -7.41 -1.78
N MET A 282 -15.37 -7.67 -0.47
CA MET A 282 -14.38 -6.99 0.36
C MET A 282 -12.98 -7.48 -0.01
N HIS A 283 -12.79 -8.80 -0.12
CA HIS A 283 -11.54 -9.40 -0.59
C HIS A 283 -11.13 -8.87 -1.96
N PHE A 284 -12.06 -8.85 -2.92
CA PHE A 284 -11.81 -8.33 -4.26
C PHE A 284 -11.40 -6.86 -4.25
N THR A 285 -12.13 -6.03 -3.50
CA THR A 285 -11.87 -4.59 -3.41
C THR A 285 -10.51 -4.32 -2.77
N MET A 286 -10.24 -4.94 -1.61
CA MET A 286 -8.99 -4.75 -0.88
C MET A 286 -7.76 -5.27 -1.63
N ALA A 287 -7.91 -6.33 -2.45
CA ALA A 287 -6.81 -6.81 -3.28
C ALA A 287 -6.42 -5.83 -4.40
N ARG A 288 -7.32 -4.94 -4.82
CA ARG A 288 -7.12 -3.99 -5.92
C ARG A 288 -6.70 -2.59 -5.49
N ILE A 289 -6.79 -2.27 -4.20
CA ILE A 289 -6.34 -1.00 -3.64
C ILE A 289 -4.94 -1.19 -3.07
N GLY A 290 -4.03 -0.26 -3.34
CA GLY A 290 -2.64 -0.29 -2.85
C GLY A 290 -2.50 0.00 -1.36
N THR A 291 -3.16 -0.77 -0.49
CA THR A 291 -2.97 -0.74 0.97
C THR A 291 -2.24 -1.97 1.48
N VAL A 292 -1.73 -1.89 2.71
CA VAL A 292 -0.98 -2.99 3.33
C VAL A 292 -1.86 -4.10 3.92
N ASP A 293 -3.17 -3.89 4.04
CA ASP A 293 -4.10 -4.80 4.71
C ASP A 293 -4.14 -6.19 4.08
N THR A 294 -4.08 -6.25 2.75
CA THR A 294 -4.04 -7.50 1.99
C THR A 294 -2.87 -8.38 2.43
N TYR A 295 -1.68 -7.81 2.64
CA TYR A 295 -0.51 -8.60 3.07
C TYR A 295 -0.67 -9.15 4.50
N VAL A 296 -1.26 -8.36 5.42
CA VAL A 296 -1.54 -8.80 6.80
C VAL A 296 -2.48 -10.01 6.80
N VAL A 297 -3.56 -9.95 6.00
CA VAL A 297 -4.54 -11.03 5.92
C VAL A 297 -3.91 -12.30 5.34
N PHE A 298 -3.05 -12.16 4.33
CA PHE A 298 -2.34 -13.30 3.74
C PHE A 298 -1.50 -14.03 4.78
N PHE A 299 -0.67 -13.29 5.52
CA PHE A 299 0.16 -13.87 6.59
C PHE A 299 -0.67 -14.40 7.76
N SER A 300 -1.81 -13.76 8.06
CA SER A 300 -2.77 -14.24 9.06
C SER A 300 -3.37 -15.60 8.66
N LEU A 301 -3.78 -15.79 7.40
CA LEU A 301 -4.31 -17.07 6.92
C LEU A 301 -3.26 -18.19 6.99
N LEU A 302 -2.01 -17.91 6.63
CA LEU A 302 -0.91 -18.86 6.79
C LEU A 302 -0.68 -19.22 8.26
N SER A 303 -0.61 -18.22 9.13
CA SER A 303 -0.46 -18.42 10.58
C SER A 303 -1.57 -19.31 11.15
N GLN A 304 -2.83 -18.99 10.80
CA GLN A 304 -4.02 -19.75 11.21
C GLN A 304 -4.00 -21.19 10.67
N LEU A 305 -3.60 -21.39 9.41
CA LEU A 305 -3.54 -22.73 8.80
C LEU A 305 -2.54 -23.61 9.53
N PHE A 306 -1.32 -23.13 9.74
CA PHE A 306 -0.30 -23.90 10.43
C PHE A 306 -0.60 -24.10 11.92
N PHE A 307 -1.22 -23.10 12.57
CA PHE A 307 -1.73 -23.26 13.93
C PHE A 307 -2.81 -24.33 13.99
N LEU A 308 -3.77 -24.34 13.07
CA LEU A 308 -4.82 -25.35 13.01
C LEU A 308 -4.25 -26.76 12.79
N VAL A 309 -3.23 -26.90 11.94
CA VAL A 309 -2.50 -28.16 11.77
C VAL A 309 -1.85 -28.60 13.08
N TYR A 310 -1.17 -27.71 13.79
CA TYR A 310 -0.58 -28.01 15.09
C TYR A 310 -1.65 -28.43 16.11
N PHE A 311 -2.66 -27.58 16.29
CA PHE A 311 -3.71 -27.71 17.29
C PHE A 311 -4.51 -29.02 17.12
N THR A 312 -4.90 -29.34 15.89
CA THR A 312 -5.62 -30.60 15.60
C THR A 312 -4.76 -31.84 15.88
N ASN A 313 -3.45 -31.78 15.68
CA ASN A 313 -2.55 -32.87 16.01
C ASN A 313 -2.36 -33.02 17.52
N VAL A 314 -2.25 -31.90 18.26
CA VAL A 314 -2.21 -31.93 19.73
C VAL A 314 -3.45 -32.62 20.29
N ILE A 315 -4.64 -32.29 19.78
CA ILE A 315 -5.88 -32.93 20.23
C ILE A 315 -5.90 -34.44 19.94
N LYS A 316 -5.36 -34.88 18.79
CA LYS A 316 -5.43 -36.28 18.36
C LYS A 316 -4.35 -37.17 18.98
N LYS A 317 -3.12 -36.68 19.08
CA LYS A 317 -1.91 -37.45 19.44
C LYS A 317 -1.30 -37.01 20.76
N GLY A 318 -1.79 -35.92 21.34
CA GLY A 318 -1.18 -35.28 22.49
C GLY A 318 0.07 -34.47 22.13
N TRP A 319 0.55 -33.70 23.10
CA TRP A 319 1.63 -32.73 22.92
C TRP A 319 2.98 -33.34 22.57
N LYS A 320 3.32 -34.50 23.17
CA LYS A 320 4.63 -35.14 23.02
C LYS A 320 4.86 -35.72 21.62
N GLU A 321 3.81 -36.25 21.00
CA GLU A 321 3.87 -36.87 19.67
C GLU A 321 3.64 -35.86 18.54
N THR A 322 3.21 -34.64 18.88
CA THR A 322 2.93 -33.59 17.89
C THR A 322 4.18 -32.82 17.54
N SER A 323 4.53 -32.81 16.25
CA SER A 323 5.63 -31.98 15.73
C SER A 323 5.38 -30.50 16.02
N VAL A 324 6.44 -29.80 16.43
CA VAL A 324 6.42 -28.36 16.73
C VAL A 324 6.52 -27.48 15.49
N LEU A 325 6.91 -28.05 14.36
CA LEU A 325 7.21 -27.28 13.17
C LEU A 325 6.00 -26.49 12.63
N PRO A 326 4.76 -27.02 12.59
CA PRO A 326 3.62 -26.21 12.22
C PRO A 326 3.38 -25.05 13.21
N LEU A 327 3.67 -25.22 14.50
CA LEU A 327 3.59 -24.10 15.45
C LEU A 327 4.66 -23.04 15.16
N LEU A 328 5.89 -23.45 14.86
CA LEU A 328 6.98 -22.54 14.49
C LEU A 328 6.63 -21.77 13.21
N LEU A 329 6.10 -22.45 12.18
CA LEU A 329 5.64 -21.80 10.96
C LEU A 329 4.51 -20.81 11.25
N ALA A 330 3.56 -21.17 12.11
CA ALA A 330 2.50 -20.25 12.54
C ALA A 330 3.06 -18.98 13.19
N VAL A 331 4.08 -19.11 14.04
CA VAL A 331 4.80 -17.99 14.65
C VAL A 331 5.53 -17.15 13.60
N VAL A 332 6.22 -17.77 12.65
CA VAL A 332 6.94 -17.05 11.58
C VAL A 332 5.97 -16.23 10.74
N PHE A 333 4.86 -16.82 10.30
CA PHE A 333 3.85 -16.08 9.53
C PHE A 333 3.11 -15.03 10.37
N PHE A 334 2.88 -15.30 11.66
CA PHE A 334 2.42 -14.26 12.58
C PHE A 334 3.40 -13.09 12.64
N ALA A 335 4.70 -13.34 12.77
CA ALA A 335 5.72 -12.30 12.82
C ALA A 335 5.76 -11.47 11.54
N LEU A 336 5.64 -12.11 10.37
CA LEU A 336 5.54 -11.40 9.08
C LEU A 336 4.29 -10.51 9.02
N GLY A 337 3.13 -11.05 9.40
CA GLY A 337 1.89 -10.26 9.47
C GLY A 337 1.97 -9.12 10.49
N PHE A 338 2.62 -9.35 11.64
CA PHE A 338 2.82 -8.35 12.69
C PHE A 338 3.79 -7.24 12.24
N SER A 339 4.77 -7.61 11.41
CA SER A 339 5.69 -6.68 10.71
C SER A 339 5.04 -5.96 9.53
N THR A 340 3.76 -6.21 9.28
CA THR A 340 2.94 -5.48 8.30
C THR A 340 1.94 -4.56 9.01
N LYS A 341 1.16 -5.09 9.97
CA LYS A 341 0.20 -4.33 10.79
C LYS A 341 -0.10 -5.06 12.09
N TRP A 342 -0.06 -4.35 13.21
CA TRP A 342 -0.18 -4.96 14.53
C TRP A 342 -1.54 -5.58 14.85
N PHE A 343 -2.60 -5.26 14.10
CA PHE A 343 -3.94 -5.81 14.29
C PHE A 343 -4.00 -7.35 14.29
N ILE A 344 -3.09 -8.03 13.60
CA ILE A 344 -2.99 -9.51 13.62
C ILE A 344 -2.85 -10.09 15.04
N LEU A 345 -2.40 -9.29 16.01
CA LEU A 345 -2.31 -9.66 17.42
C LEU A 345 -3.63 -10.19 17.96
N TRP A 346 -4.76 -9.59 17.56
CA TRP A 346 -6.08 -9.98 18.08
C TRP A 346 -6.49 -11.39 17.63
N GLY A 347 -6.29 -11.71 16.35
CA GLY A 347 -6.55 -13.07 15.85
C GLY A 347 -5.66 -14.11 16.53
N THR A 348 -4.38 -13.76 16.73
CA THR A 348 -3.40 -14.65 17.36
C THR A 348 -3.68 -14.85 18.85
N ALA A 349 -4.11 -13.81 19.55
CA ALA A 349 -4.54 -13.91 20.95
C ALA A 349 -5.68 -14.92 21.13
N GLY A 350 -6.65 -14.94 20.21
CA GLY A 350 -7.71 -15.94 20.20
C GLY A 350 -7.20 -17.38 20.02
N LEU A 351 -6.26 -17.59 19.10
CA LEU A 351 -5.64 -18.92 18.89
C LEU A 351 -4.82 -19.37 20.12
N LEU A 352 -4.04 -18.47 20.72
CA LEU A 352 -3.30 -18.74 21.94
C LEU A 352 -4.24 -19.07 23.11
N ALA A 353 -5.37 -18.37 23.23
CA ALA A 353 -6.37 -18.67 24.25
C ALA A 353 -6.94 -20.10 24.11
N LEU A 354 -7.19 -20.57 22.88
CA LEU A 354 -7.60 -21.96 22.64
C LEU A 354 -6.52 -22.95 23.08
N LEU A 355 -5.26 -22.68 22.76
CA LEU A 355 -4.14 -23.54 23.14
C LEU A 355 -3.98 -23.61 24.67
N VAL A 356 -4.09 -22.46 25.35
CA VAL A 356 -4.08 -22.34 26.81
C VAL A 356 -5.26 -23.10 27.42
N ALA A 357 -6.46 -22.98 26.86
CA ALA A 357 -7.65 -23.67 27.37
C ALA A 357 -7.49 -25.20 27.31
N VAL A 358 -6.95 -25.74 26.22
CA VAL A 358 -6.64 -27.18 26.11
C VAL A 358 -5.61 -27.60 27.16
N ARG A 359 -4.53 -26.81 27.31
CA ARG A 359 -3.49 -27.10 28.30
C ARG A 359 -4.00 -27.05 29.73
N LEU A 360 -4.78 -26.03 30.07
CA LEU A 360 -5.36 -25.85 31.39
C LEU A 360 -6.28 -27.02 31.73
N ARG A 361 -7.13 -27.46 30.79
CA ARG A 361 -8.01 -28.62 30.99
C ARG A 361 -7.24 -29.90 31.32
N GLU A 362 -6.09 -30.13 30.69
CA GLU A 362 -5.23 -31.29 31.00
C GLU A 362 -4.56 -31.16 32.35
N VAL A 363 -3.96 -30.00 32.64
CA VAL A 363 -3.25 -29.75 33.90
C VAL A 363 -4.19 -29.85 35.10
N LEU A 364 -5.43 -29.37 34.97
CA LEU A 364 -6.46 -29.49 36.00
C LEU A 364 -6.83 -30.95 36.31
N ARG A 365 -6.67 -31.87 35.35
CA ARG A 365 -6.93 -33.31 35.51
C ARG A 365 -5.74 -34.08 36.10
N LEU A 366 -4.55 -33.47 36.18
CA LEU A 366 -3.39 -34.12 36.79
C LEU A 366 -3.60 -34.28 38.31
N LYS A 367 -3.34 -35.49 38.80
CA LYS A 367 -3.21 -35.77 40.24
C LYS A 367 -1.77 -35.43 40.62
N GLY A 368 -1.58 -34.44 41.49
CA GLY A 368 -0.25 -33.94 41.87
C GLY A 368 -0.33 -32.65 42.66
N SER A 369 0.83 -32.19 43.13
CA SER A 369 0.97 -30.92 43.84
C SER A 369 0.74 -29.71 42.92
N LEU A 370 0.58 -28.52 43.49
CA LEU A 370 0.50 -27.28 42.70
C LEU A 370 1.76 -27.04 41.87
N SER A 371 2.94 -27.41 42.36
CA SER A 371 4.20 -27.30 41.60
C SER A 371 4.24 -28.23 40.39
N ASP A 372 3.73 -29.46 40.51
CA ASP A 372 3.68 -30.40 39.38
C ASP A 372 2.79 -29.87 38.26
N LYS A 373 1.64 -29.26 38.65
CA LYS A 373 0.72 -28.62 37.73
C LYS A 373 1.34 -27.40 37.04
N TYR A 374 2.08 -26.58 37.79
CA TYR A 374 2.80 -25.43 37.25
C TYR A 374 3.85 -25.86 36.21
N VAL A 375 4.70 -26.82 36.55
CA VAL A 375 5.73 -27.35 35.63
C VAL A 375 5.07 -27.97 34.40
N ALA A 376 4.00 -28.76 34.59
CA ALA A 376 3.26 -29.33 33.48
C ALA A 376 2.66 -28.25 32.57
N PHE A 377 2.10 -27.16 33.09
CA PHE A 377 1.54 -26.10 32.25
C PHE A 377 2.57 -25.52 31.27
N PHE A 378 3.74 -25.15 31.78
CA PHE A 378 4.81 -24.53 30.97
C PHE A 378 5.63 -25.52 30.15
N ALA A 379 5.60 -26.82 30.51
CA ALA A 379 6.19 -27.86 29.68
C ALA A 379 5.61 -27.80 28.25
N HIS A 380 6.41 -28.26 27.29
CA HIS A 380 6.15 -28.29 25.85
C HIS A 380 4.66 -28.10 25.45
N PRO A 381 4.28 -27.08 24.64
CA PRO A 381 5.09 -26.17 23.81
C PRO A 381 5.28 -24.77 24.40
N PHE A 382 4.80 -24.46 25.59
CA PHE A 382 4.80 -23.08 26.10
C PHE A 382 6.22 -22.53 26.31
N LEU A 383 7.17 -23.35 26.75
CA LEU A 383 8.60 -23.01 26.73
C LEU A 383 9.13 -22.65 25.33
N LEU A 384 8.66 -23.35 24.29
CA LEU A 384 9.05 -23.07 22.90
C LEU A 384 8.42 -21.76 22.40
N LEU A 385 7.17 -21.49 22.77
CA LEU A 385 6.51 -20.21 22.47
C LEU A 385 7.20 -19.02 23.14
N LEU A 386 7.74 -19.18 24.35
CA LEU A 386 8.59 -18.16 24.98
C LEU A 386 9.88 -17.93 24.18
N GLY A 387 10.53 -19.00 23.70
CA GLY A 387 11.68 -18.90 22.80
C GLY A 387 11.36 -18.25 21.45
N CYS A 388 10.12 -18.41 20.97
CA CYS A 388 9.63 -17.82 19.73
C CYS A 388 9.48 -16.29 19.78
N ILE A 389 9.47 -15.66 20.96
CA ILE A 389 9.48 -14.19 21.09
C ILE A 389 10.70 -13.60 20.38
N GLY A 390 11.87 -14.25 20.50
CA GLY A 390 13.09 -13.85 19.81
C GLY A 390 12.96 -13.91 18.29
N VAL A 391 12.22 -14.90 17.75
CA VAL A 391 11.96 -15.02 16.30
C VAL A 391 11.06 -13.89 15.83
N VAL A 392 10.00 -13.57 16.58
CA VAL A 392 9.09 -12.47 16.25
C VAL A 392 9.86 -11.14 16.25
N ALA A 393 10.65 -10.88 17.29
CA ALA A 393 11.46 -9.68 17.38
C ALA A 393 12.49 -9.61 16.24
N ALA A 394 13.20 -10.70 15.95
CA ALA A 394 14.19 -10.73 14.88
C ALA A 394 13.60 -10.42 13.51
N ILE A 395 12.46 -11.05 13.15
CA ILE A 395 11.77 -10.76 11.89
C ILE A 395 11.29 -9.31 11.87
N TYR A 396 10.66 -8.86 12.95
CA TYR A 396 10.15 -7.50 13.07
C TYR A 396 11.24 -6.44 12.83
N PHE A 397 12.34 -6.50 13.59
CA PHE A 397 13.44 -5.55 13.43
C PHE A 397 14.19 -5.72 12.10
N ALA A 398 14.24 -6.93 11.54
CA ALA A 398 14.83 -7.13 10.20
C ALA A 398 14.06 -6.35 9.12
N THR A 399 12.74 -6.16 9.28
CA THR A 399 11.96 -5.37 8.32
C THR A 399 12.32 -3.87 8.34
N TYR A 400 12.92 -3.37 9.41
CA TYR A 400 13.39 -1.98 9.52
C TYR A 400 14.82 -1.78 9.00
N ILE A 401 15.51 -2.82 8.54
CA ILE A 401 16.88 -2.69 7.99
C ILE A 401 16.98 -1.61 6.90
N PRO A 402 16.05 -1.51 5.92
CA PRO A 402 16.11 -0.45 4.92
C PRO A 402 16.12 0.96 5.54
N GLU A 403 15.33 1.20 6.58
CA GLU A 403 15.30 2.48 7.31
C GLU A 403 16.60 2.75 8.08
N MET A 404 17.17 1.71 8.68
CA MET A 404 18.46 1.80 9.38
C MET A 404 19.60 2.15 8.43
N LEU A 405 19.58 1.60 7.22
CA LEU A 405 20.56 1.92 6.17
C LEU A 405 20.43 3.37 5.67
N MET A 406 19.24 3.97 5.80
CA MET A 406 19.00 5.40 5.51
C MET A 406 19.44 6.33 6.67
N GLY A 407 20.02 5.78 7.75
CA GLY A 407 20.57 6.56 8.87
C GLY A 407 19.66 6.71 10.09
N ASN A 408 18.49 6.06 10.10
CA ASN A 408 17.51 6.19 11.20
C ASN A 408 17.48 4.94 12.11
N PHE A 409 17.62 5.13 13.42
CA PHE A 409 17.60 4.01 14.37
C PHE A 409 16.17 3.62 14.79
N PRO A 410 15.88 2.33 15.05
CA PRO A 410 14.56 1.86 15.47
C PRO A 410 14.07 2.44 16.80
N MET A 411 14.98 2.94 17.66
CA MET A 411 14.64 3.56 18.95
C MET A 411 14.12 5.01 18.81
N THR A 412 14.29 5.63 17.64
CA THR A 412 13.59 6.87 17.27
C THR A 412 12.29 6.60 16.50
N ILE A 413 11.95 5.32 16.28
CA ILE A 413 10.82 4.82 15.47
C ILE A 413 9.70 4.21 16.34
N LEU A 414 10.02 3.76 17.57
CA LEU A 414 9.08 3.31 18.61
C LEU A 414 8.77 4.45 19.58
#